data_AF-A0A183CAG8-F1
#
_entry.id   AF-A0A183CAG8-F1
#
_cell.length_a   1.000
_cell.length_b   1.000
_cell.length_c   1.000
_cell.angle_alpha   90.00
_cell.angle_beta   90.00
_cell.angle_gamma   90.00
#
_symmetry.space_group_name_H-M   'P 1'
#
loop_
_entity.id
_entity.type
_entity.pdbx_description
1 polymer ?
#
loop_
_entity_poly.entity_id
_entity_poly.type
_entity_poly.pdbx_seq_one_letter_code
_entity_poly.pdbx_strand_id
1 'polypeptide(L)'
;MDRKKKPPSDRGLVGLDQLIVVDFGLSEPFRDQNGVHREQKGVQFKGSTQWASINAHAKLTKSREDNLESWFYVLVALHKGSLPWHFCSSQSRANVKELKMARRTGGLNEAGRNDALNNLLCGFPEDFVRILKYIDRLTFRAEPNYDWIEGILREVLREYNLPGLSFDWEVNRTQEAWQQPQFNSDLLFIYDGP
;
A
#
# COMPACT_ATOMS: atom_id res chain seq x y z
N MET A 1 -14.51 24.13 -41.81
CA MET A 1 -14.53 24.38 -40.36
C MET A 1 -15.07 23.14 -39.68
N ASP A 2 -14.16 22.30 -39.23
CA ASP A 2 -14.42 20.94 -38.79
C ASP A 2 -14.85 20.96 -37.32
N ARG A 3 -16.11 20.59 -37.04
CA ARG A 3 -16.64 20.52 -35.68
C ARG A 3 -16.00 19.33 -34.99
N LYS A 4 -15.02 19.59 -34.11
CA LYS A 4 -14.43 18.57 -33.22
C LYS A 4 -15.56 17.82 -32.52
N LYS A 5 -15.80 16.58 -32.94
CA LYS A 5 -16.71 15.66 -32.26
C LYS A 5 -16.15 15.43 -30.86
N LYS A 6 -16.92 15.85 -29.84
CA LYS A 6 -16.67 15.49 -28.44
C LYS A 6 -16.61 13.95 -28.38
N PRO A 7 -15.58 13.35 -27.75
CA PRO A 7 -15.51 11.90 -27.65
C PRO A 7 -16.76 11.38 -26.91
N PRO A 8 -17.24 10.16 -27.23
CA PRO A 8 -18.40 9.60 -26.56
C PRO A 8 -18.10 9.48 -25.06
N SER A 9 -18.98 10.03 -24.24
CA SER A 9 -18.90 10.02 -22.77
C SER A 9 -19.14 8.65 -22.13
N ASP A 10 -19.49 7.63 -22.94
CA ASP A 10 -19.98 6.35 -22.45
C ASP A 10 -19.09 5.17 -22.90
N ARG A 11 -17.78 5.30 -22.77
CA ARG A 11 -16.99 4.08 -22.55
C ARG A 11 -17.24 3.68 -21.10
N GLY A 12 -18.28 2.85 -20.91
CA GLY A 12 -18.45 2.10 -19.67
C GLY A 12 -17.09 1.54 -19.26
N LEU A 13 -16.70 1.81 -18.03
CA LEU A 13 -15.41 1.41 -17.45
C LEU A 13 -15.39 -0.12 -17.34
N VAL A 14 -15.13 -0.80 -18.45
CA VAL A 14 -14.79 -2.22 -18.46
C VAL A 14 -13.38 -2.32 -17.89
N GLY A 15 -13.26 -2.82 -16.66
CA GLY A 15 -11.97 -2.99 -15.95
C GLY A 15 -11.93 -2.52 -14.48
N LEU A 16 -13.07 -2.34 -13.80
CA LEU A 16 -13.12 -1.89 -12.41
C LEU A 16 -12.43 -2.83 -11.40
N ASP A 17 -12.08 -4.04 -11.82
CA ASP A 17 -11.46 -5.06 -10.95
C ASP A 17 -9.92 -5.13 -11.05
N GLN A 18 -9.28 -4.21 -11.77
CA GLN A 18 -7.85 -4.25 -12.02
C GLN A 18 -7.06 -3.25 -11.16
N LEU A 19 -6.11 -3.76 -10.38
CA LEU A 19 -5.10 -2.94 -9.70
C LEU A 19 -3.97 -2.60 -10.68
N ILE A 20 -3.73 -1.30 -10.90
CA ILE A 20 -2.65 -0.80 -11.78
C ILE A 20 -1.57 -0.15 -10.92
N VAL A 21 -0.33 -0.64 -11.06
CA VAL A 21 0.84 0.01 -10.46
C VAL A 21 1.33 1.10 -11.39
N VAL A 22 1.47 2.32 -10.86
CA VAL A 22 1.88 3.52 -11.60
C VAL A 22 3.09 4.18 -10.94
N ASP A 23 3.64 5.20 -11.62
CA ASP A 23 4.80 5.98 -11.19
C ASP A 23 6.08 5.15 -10.95
N PHE A 24 6.77 4.87 -12.06
CA PHE A 24 8.07 4.21 -12.06
C PHE A 24 9.24 5.21 -11.98
N GLY A 25 8.99 6.48 -11.61
CA GLY A 25 10.02 7.54 -11.60
C GLY A 25 11.15 7.31 -10.60
N LEU A 26 10.90 6.49 -9.57
CA LEU A 26 11.89 6.07 -8.58
C LEU A 26 12.36 4.62 -8.76
N SER A 27 11.93 3.93 -9.81
CA SER A 27 12.33 2.56 -10.08
C SER A 27 13.78 2.48 -10.53
N GLU A 28 14.51 1.49 -10.03
CA GLU A 28 15.91 1.26 -10.35
C GLU A 28 16.12 -0.22 -10.70
N PRO A 29 17.01 -0.54 -11.66
CA PRO A 29 17.36 -1.93 -11.92
C PRO A 29 18.04 -2.54 -10.70
N PHE A 30 17.44 -3.60 -10.16
CA PHE A 30 17.96 -4.29 -8.96
C PHE A 30 19.01 -5.35 -9.30
N ARG A 31 19.12 -5.78 -10.56
CA ARG A 31 20.12 -6.73 -11.04
C ARG A 31 21.14 -6.04 -11.93
N ASP A 32 22.37 -6.53 -11.91
CA ASP A 32 23.41 -6.18 -12.86
C ASP A 32 23.29 -6.99 -14.17
N GLN A 33 24.23 -6.78 -15.10
CA GLN A 33 24.30 -7.50 -16.38
C GLN A 33 24.49 -9.02 -16.25
N ASN A 34 24.94 -9.50 -15.08
CA ASN A 34 25.12 -10.92 -14.79
C ASN A 34 23.89 -11.53 -14.08
N GLY A 35 22.83 -10.74 -13.87
CA GLY A 35 21.63 -11.17 -13.16
C GLY A 35 21.79 -11.18 -11.63
N VAL A 36 22.89 -10.65 -11.08
CA VAL A 36 23.17 -10.60 -9.65
C VAL A 36 22.59 -9.31 -9.05
N HIS A 37 22.11 -9.36 -7.81
CA HIS A 37 21.63 -8.16 -7.12
C HIS A 37 22.72 -7.09 -7.03
N ARG A 38 22.41 -5.89 -7.51
CA ARG A 38 23.31 -4.75 -7.56
C ARG A 38 23.38 -4.07 -6.20
N GLU A 39 24.56 -4.06 -5.59
CA GLU A 39 24.82 -3.28 -4.38
C GLU A 39 25.16 -1.81 -4.74
N GLN A 40 24.62 -0.87 -3.97
CA GLN A 40 24.83 0.56 -4.15
C GLN A 40 25.60 1.15 -2.96
N LYS A 41 26.63 1.95 -3.23
CA LYS A 41 27.34 2.74 -2.22
C LYS A 41 26.70 4.11 -2.09
N GLY A 42 26.65 4.63 -0.85
CA GLY A 42 26.15 5.99 -0.59
C GLY A 42 24.66 6.17 -0.88
N VAL A 43 23.85 5.11 -0.69
CA VAL A 43 22.41 5.14 -0.93
C VAL A 43 21.78 6.30 -0.15
N GLN A 44 20.98 7.08 -0.85
CA GLN A 44 20.17 8.12 -0.23
C GLN A 44 18.75 7.62 -0.06
N PHE A 45 18.10 8.11 0.99
CA PHE A 45 16.69 7.84 1.19
C PHE A 45 15.89 8.48 0.05
N LYS A 46 15.05 7.68 -0.63
CA LYS A 46 14.10 8.11 -1.65
C LYS A 46 12.74 7.44 -1.39
N GLY A 47 11.65 8.17 -1.64
CA GLY A 47 10.28 7.69 -1.48
C GLY A 47 9.60 8.23 -0.22
N SER A 48 8.44 7.66 0.12
CA SER A 48 7.61 8.15 1.22
C SER A 48 8.00 7.51 2.55
N THR A 49 8.35 8.34 3.54
CA THR A 49 8.71 7.94 4.92
C THR A 49 7.78 6.93 5.56
N GLN A 50 6.47 7.07 5.31
CA GLN A 50 5.42 6.22 5.89
C GLN A 50 5.56 4.75 5.43
N TRP A 51 5.80 4.54 4.13
CA TRP A 51 5.82 3.23 3.48
C TRP A 51 7.21 2.61 3.45
N ALA A 52 8.26 3.43 3.43
CA ALA A 52 9.64 2.96 3.26
C ALA A 52 10.06 1.95 4.34
N SER A 53 10.73 0.88 3.92
CA SER A 53 11.25 -0.16 4.82
C SER A 53 12.24 0.37 5.86
N ILE A 54 12.48 -0.43 6.92
CA ILE A 54 13.54 -0.17 7.91
C ILE A 54 14.91 -0.06 7.24
N ASN A 55 15.18 -0.90 6.22
CA ASN A 55 16.41 -0.88 5.44
C ASN A 55 16.57 0.40 4.62
N ALA A 56 15.50 0.90 4.00
CA ALA A 56 15.51 2.19 3.29
C ALA A 56 15.81 3.35 4.25
N HIS A 57 15.23 3.33 5.46
CA HIS A 57 15.56 4.29 6.52
C HIS A 57 17.02 4.18 6.98
N ALA A 58 17.58 2.97 6.99
CA ALA A 58 18.99 2.71 7.28
C ALA A 58 19.94 3.03 6.11
N LYS A 59 19.42 3.54 4.98
CA LYS A 59 20.21 3.84 3.77
C LYS A 59 20.98 2.62 3.25
N LEU A 60 20.37 1.44 3.36
CA LEU A 60 20.87 0.23 2.73
C LEU A 60 20.38 0.17 1.28
N THR A 61 21.06 -0.63 0.46
CA THR A 61 20.61 -0.88 -0.92
C THR A 61 19.26 -1.55 -0.88
N LYS A 62 18.31 -1.02 -1.66
CA LYS A 62 16.96 -1.57 -1.76
C LYS A 62 16.94 -2.84 -2.61
N SER A 63 16.10 -3.78 -2.22
CA SER A 63 15.82 -5.02 -2.94
C SER A 63 14.36 -5.44 -2.79
N ARG A 64 14.05 -6.70 -3.11
CA ARG A 64 12.67 -7.20 -3.25
C ARG A 64 11.91 -7.19 -1.93
N GLU A 65 12.60 -7.44 -0.82
CA GLU A 65 12.04 -7.41 0.53
C GLU A 65 11.57 -6.02 0.95
N ASP A 66 12.24 -4.95 0.50
CA ASP A 66 11.83 -3.58 0.82
C ASP A 66 10.47 -3.24 0.21
N ASN A 67 10.22 -3.74 -1.01
CA ASN A 67 8.94 -3.60 -1.68
C ASN A 67 7.85 -4.39 -0.95
N LEU A 68 8.15 -5.61 -0.48
CA LEU A 68 7.20 -6.40 0.31
C LEU A 68 6.89 -5.77 1.67
N GLU A 69 7.89 -5.23 2.36
CA GLU A 69 7.68 -4.52 3.62
C GLU A 69 6.80 -3.27 3.40
N SER A 70 7.05 -2.52 2.33
CA SER A 70 6.24 -1.35 1.96
C SER A 70 4.80 -1.73 1.62
N TRP A 71 4.61 -2.78 0.83
CA TRP A 71 3.29 -3.34 0.51
C TRP A 71 2.54 -3.78 1.78
N PHE A 72 3.23 -4.45 2.69
CA PHE A 72 2.62 -4.90 3.94
C PHE A 72 2.18 -3.70 4.80
N TYR A 73 2.97 -2.62 4.86
CA TYR A 73 2.57 -1.39 5.55
C TYR A 73 1.36 -0.70 4.91
N VAL A 74 1.20 -0.78 3.58
CA VAL A 74 -0.01 -0.32 2.90
C VAL A 74 -1.22 -1.13 3.34
N LEU A 75 -1.13 -2.47 3.41
CA LEU A 75 -2.21 -3.32 3.91
C LEU A 75 -2.60 -2.98 5.36
N VAL A 76 -1.60 -2.76 6.23
CA VAL A 76 -1.85 -2.35 7.62
C VAL A 76 -2.60 -1.03 7.67
N ALA A 77 -2.20 -0.05 6.86
CA ALA A 77 -2.87 1.25 6.80
C ALA A 77 -4.28 1.16 6.22
N LEU A 78 -4.53 0.33 5.20
CA LEU A 78 -5.86 0.13 4.63
C LEU A 78 -6.83 -0.43 5.66
N HIS A 79 -6.41 -1.42 6.45
CA HIS A 79 -7.27 -2.02 7.49
C HIS A 79 -7.46 -1.14 8.71
N LYS A 80 -6.39 -0.49 9.20
CA LYS A 80 -6.41 0.26 10.46
C LYS A 80 -6.63 1.76 10.28
N GLY A 81 -6.74 2.24 9.05
CA GLY A 81 -6.78 3.65 8.66
C GLY A 81 -5.45 4.40 8.78
N SER A 82 -4.51 3.96 9.64
CA SER A 82 -3.21 4.59 9.81
C SER A 82 -2.14 3.64 10.36
N LEU A 83 -0.87 4.04 10.23
CA LEU A 83 0.27 3.36 10.84
C LEU A 83 0.65 4.03 12.16
N PRO A 84 1.25 3.31 13.13
CA PRO A 84 1.67 3.89 14.41
C PRO A 84 2.65 5.08 14.30
N TRP A 85 3.37 5.18 13.18
CA TRP A 85 4.32 6.26 12.88
C TRP A 85 3.77 7.29 11.88
N HIS A 86 2.47 7.28 11.58
CA HIS A 86 1.85 8.17 10.60
C HIS A 86 1.99 9.66 10.99
N PHE A 87 1.79 9.97 12.27
CA PHE A 87 1.85 11.35 12.78
C PHE A 87 3.27 11.80 13.20
N CYS A 88 4.26 10.93 13.05
CA CYS A 88 5.64 11.34 13.28
C CYS A 88 6.05 12.29 12.15
N SER A 89 6.52 13.49 12.49
CA SER A 89 6.89 14.48 11.48
C SER A 89 7.92 13.88 10.51
N SER A 90 7.76 14.19 9.22
CA SER A 90 8.71 13.79 8.17
C SER A 90 10.14 14.27 8.45
N GLN A 91 10.29 15.27 9.32
CA GLN A 91 11.54 15.87 9.75
C GLN A 91 12.34 15.00 10.72
N SER A 92 11.73 14.00 11.39
CA SER A 92 12.46 13.07 12.26
C SER A 92 12.45 11.62 11.74
N ARG A 93 13.14 11.41 10.62
CA ARG A 93 13.29 10.08 9.99
C ARG A 93 13.91 9.03 10.92
N ALA A 94 14.87 9.45 11.77
CA ALA A 94 15.47 8.57 12.78
C ALA A 94 14.40 8.01 13.72
N ASN A 95 13.47 8.86 14.17
CA ASN A 95 12.38 8.44 15.03
C ASN A 95 11.45 7.44 14.32
N VAL A 96 11.16 7.63 13.02
CA VAL A 96 10.30 6.69 12.27
C VAL A 96 10.95 5.32 12.15
N LYS A 97 12.26 5.25 11.85
CA LYS A 97 13.01 3.98 11.82
C LYS A 97 12.92 3.25 13.15
N GLU A 98 13.20 3.96 14.25
CA GLU A 98 13.19 3.41 15.60
C GLU A 98 11.80 2.92 16.01
N LEU A 99 10.75 3.68 15.67
CA LEU A 99 9.37 3.25 15.90
C LEU A 99 9.00 2.01 15.10
N LYS A 100 9.41 1.93 13.82
CA LYS A 100 9.21 0.72 13.00
C LYS A 100 9.91 -0.48 13.62
N MET A 101 11.17 -0.32 14.04
CA MET A 101 11.91 -1.38 14.73
C MET A 101 11.23 -1.80 16.04
N ALA A 102 10.82 -0.85 16.89
CA ALA A 102 10.13 -1.14 18.14
C ALA A 102 8.84 -1.94 17.92
N ARG A 103 8.07 -1.61 16.87
CA ARG A 103 6.84 -2.34 16.50
C ARG A 103 7.09 -3.69 15.82
N ARG A 104 8.33 -3.99 15.41
CA ARG A 104 8.71 -5.26 14.78
C ARG A 104 9.43 -6.22 15.71
N THR A 105 10.26 -5.71 16.62
CA THR A 105 11.10 -6.55 17.49
C THR A 105 10.63 -6.62 18.93
N GLY A 106 9.98 -5.58 19.46
CA GLY A 106 9.46 -5.56 20.82
C GLY A 106 10.49 -5.83 21.92
N GLY A 107 11.78 -5.66 21.64
CA GLY A 107 12.88 -6.01 22.54
C GLY A 107 13.84 -7.05 21.94
N LEU A 108 14.51 -7.81 22.81
CA LEU A 108 15.57 -8.78 22.44
C LEU A 108 15.12 -10.25 22.46
N ASN A 109 13.89 -10.55 22.87
CA ASN A 109 13.40 -11.94 22.99
C ASN A 109 12.17 -12.20 22.09
N GLU A 110 11.89 -13.48 21.82
CA GLU A 110 10.79 -13.87 20.92
C GLU A 110 9.40 -13.52 21.49
N ALA A 111 9.24 -13.51 22.83
CA ALA A 111 7.98 -13.12 23.47
C ALA A 111 7.65 -11.64 23.19
N GLY A 112 8.61 -10.73 23.43
CA GLY A 112 8.46 -9.30 23.15
C GLY A 112 8.22 -9.04 21.66
N ARG A 113 8.89 -9.81 20.78
CA ARG A 113 8.62 -9.76 19.34
C ARG A 113 7.17 -10.11 19.03
N ASN A 114 6.68 -11.22 19.56
CA ASN A 114 5.29 -11.64 19.34
C ASN A 114 4.31 -10.57 19.83
N ASP A 115 4.53 -10.01 21.01
CA ASP A 115 3.69 -8.95 21.56
C ASP A 115 3.71 -7.70 20.66
N ALA A 116 4.87 -7.30 20.16
CA ALA A 116 4.97 -6.15 19.26
C ALA A 116 4.24 -6.36 17.93
N LEU A 117 4.42 -7.53 17.31
CA LEU A 117 3.73 -7.89 16.07
C LEU A 117 2.22 -7.99 16.28
N ASN A 118 1.77 -8.61 17.37
CA ASN A 118 0.35 -8.72 17.72
C ASN A 118 -0.28 -7.35 17.99
N ASN A 119 0.46 -6.43 18.60
CA ASN A 119 -0.02 -5.06 18.79
C ASN A 119 -0.14 -4.30 17.46
N LEU A 120 0.86 -4.42 16.57
CA LEU A 120 0.82 -3.81 15.24
C LEU A 120 -0.36 -4.37 14.42
N LEU A 121 -0.56 -5.68 14.49
CA LEU A 121 -1.54 -6.45 13.73
C LEU A 121 -2.80 -6.78 14.53
N CYS A 122 -3.08 -6.04 15.61
CA CYS A 122 -4.30 -6.25 16.37
C CYS A 122 -5.53 -6.07 15.45
N GLY A 123 -6.41 -7.09 15.42
CA GLY A 123 -7.56 -7.17 14.54
C GLY A 123 -7.29 -7.75 13.14
N PHE A 124 -6.08 -8.25 12.86
CA PHE A 124 -5.79 -9.06 11.67
C PHE A 124 -5.88 -10.56 11.96
N PRO A 125 -6.14 -11.39 10.94
CA PRO A 125 -5.89 -12.83 11.01
C PRO A 125 -4.43 -13.12 11.39
N GLU A 126 -4.21 -14.19 12.18
CA GLU A 126 -2.87 -14.57 12.67
C GLU A 126 -1.88 -14.82 11.52
N ASP A 127 -2.38 -15.24 10.36
CA ASP A 127 -1.58 -15.43 9.15
C ASP A 127 -0.82 -14.19 8.68
N PHE A 128 -1.30 -12.98 8.98
CA PHE A 128 -0.55 -11.75 8.69
C PHE A 128 0.72 -11.65 9.54
N VAL A 129 0.72 -12.18 10.77
CA VAL A 129 1.94 -12.29 11.59
C VAL A 129 2.93 -13.24 10.94
N ARG A 130 2.45 -14.36 10.36
CA ARG A 130 3.30 -15.31 9.62
C ARG A 130 3.94 -14.68 8.39
N ILE A 131 3.17 -13.94 7.59
CA ILE A 131 3.69 -13.18 6.44
C ILE A 131 4.75 -12.17 6.90
N LEU A 132 4.47 -11.42 7.98
CA LEU A 132 5.40 -10.40 8.45
C LEU A 132 6.71 -10.98 8.98
N LYS A 133 6.63 -12.09 9.75
CA LYS A 133 7.81 -12.84 10.20
C LYS A 133 8.59 -13.43 9.03
N TYR A 134 7.93 -13.81 7.95
CA TYR A 134 8.58 -14.26 6.73
C TYR A 134 9.35 -13.11 6.05
N ILE A 135 8.72 -11.94 5.88
CA ILE A 135 9.36 -10.75 5.34
C ILE A 135 10.59 -10.36 6.16
N ASP A 136 10.52 -10.39 7.49
CA ASP A 136 11.65 -10.14 8.40
C ASP A 136 12.86 -11.06 8.18
N ARG A 137 12.66 -12.26 7.62
CA ARG A 137 13.72 -13.26 7.40
C ARG A 137 14.33 -13.18 6.00
N LEU A 138 13.75 -12.39 5.10
CA LEU A 138 14.30 -12.21 3.77
C LEU A 138 15.66 -11.51 3.86
N THR A 139 16.58 -11.94 3.01
CA THR A 139 17.89 -11.31 2.87
C THR A 139 17.95 -10.53 1.57
N PHE A 140 18.92 -9.62 1.47
CA PHE A 140 19.11 -8.75 0.30
C PHE A 140 19.03 -9.47 -1.06
N ARG A 141 19.52 -10.71 -1.16
CA ARG A 141 19.55 -11.49 -2.40
C ARG A 141 18.40 -12.50 -2.53
N ALA A 142 17.59 -12.65 -1.48
CA ALA A 142 16.53 -13.64 -1.45
C ALA A 142 15.50 -13.39 -2.55
N GLU A 143 14.98 -14.48 -3.09
CA GLU A 143 13.76 -14.47 -3.90
C GLU A 143 12.58 -14.70 -2.97
N PRO A 144 11.68 -13.71 -2.83
CA PRO A 144 10.47 -13.94 -2.04
C PRO A 144 9.60 -15.01 -2.71
N ASN A 145 9.01 -15.88 -1.90
CA ASN A 145 8.04 -16.88 -2.31
C ASN A 145 6.67 -16.20 -2.38
N TYR A 146 6.41 -15.53 -3.49
CA TYR A 146 5.17 -14.79 -3.73
C TYR A 146 3.95 -15.72 -3.73
N ASP A 147 4.08 -16.92 -4.31
CA ASP A 147 3.01 -17.93 -4.34
C ASP A 147 2.58 -18.36 -2.93
N TRP A 148 3.52 -18.47 -1.99
CA TRP A 148 3.22 -18.78 -0.60
C TRP A 148 2.47 -17.65 0.10
N ILE A 149 2.88 -16.40 -0.12
CA ILE A 149 2.16 -15.22 0.42
C ILE A 149 0.74 -15.19 -0.16
N GLU A 150 0.59 -15.38 -1.47
CA GLU A 150 -0.70 -15.42 -2.15
C GLU A 150 -1.57 -16.57 -1.62
N GLY A 151 -1.00 -17.75 -1.42
CA GLY A 151 -1.69 -18.92 -0.86
C GLY A 151 -2.28 -18.62 0.52
N ILE A 152 -1.51 -17.99 1.39
CA ILE A 152 -2.00 -17.54 2.71
C ILE A 152 -3.16 -16.55 2.56
N LEU A 153 -3.02 -15.55 1.70
CA LEU A 153 -4.09 -14.56 1.50
C LEU A 153 -5.37 -15.23 0.96
N ARG A 154 -5.25 -16.21 0.07
CA ARG A 154 -6.38 -16.99 -0.44
C ARG A 154 -7.03 -17.86 0.64
N GLU A 155 -6.24 -18.41 1.56
CA GLU A 155 -6.75 -19.15 2.73
C GLU A 155 -7.58 -18.24 3.63
N VAL A 156 -7.06 -17.07 3.98
CA VAL A 156 -7.79 -16.05 4.75
C VAL A 156 -9.09 -15.66 4.05
N LEU A 157 -9.06 -15.38 2.74
CA LEU A 157 -10.29 -15.03 2.00
C LEU A 157 -11.34 -16.14 2.04
N ARG A 158 -10.93 -17.41 2.02
CA ARG A 158 -11.87 -18.55 2.14
C ARG A 158 -12.43 -18.67 3.55
N GLU A 159 -11.58 -18.53 4.58
CA GLU A 159 -11.98 -18.65 5.98
C GLU A 159 -13.03 -17.59 6.36
N TYR A 160 -12.84 -16.36 5.89
CA TYR A 160 -13.76 -15.26 6.15
C TYR A 160 -14.96 -15.21 5.18
N ASN A 161 -15.09 -16.21 4.29
CA ASN A 161 -16.13 -16.26 3.26
C ASN A 161 -16.20 -14.98 2.40
N LEU A 162 -15.03 -14.48 2.00
CA LEU A 162 -14.84 -13.29 1.16
C LEU A 162 -14.46 -13.57 -0.32
N PRO A 163 -14.70 -14.76 -0.94
CA PRO A 163 -14.36 -14.94 -2.35
C PRO A 163 -15.27 -14.11 -3.26
N GLY A 164 -14.69 -13.28 -4.13
CA GLY A 164 -15.46 -12.52 -5.14
C GLY A 164 -16.20 -11.30 -4.59
N LEU A 165 -15.73 -10.70 -3.49
CA LEU A 165 -16.28 -9.46 -2.99
C LEU A 165 -16.09 -8.31 -3.98
N SER A 166 -17.14 -7.50 -4.09
CA SER A 166 -17.06 -6.14 -4.61
C SER A 166 -16.21 -5.27 -3.68
N PHE A 167 -15.45 -4.34 -4.24
CA PHE A 167 -14.70 -3.40 -3.43
C PHE A 167 -15.63 -2.46 -2.64
N ASP A 168 -15.15 -1.90 -1.54
CA ASP A 168 -15.96 -1.01 -0.68
C ASP A 168 -16.61 0.15 -1.46
N TRP A 169 -15.90 0.67 -2.48
CA TRP A 169 -16.40 1.75 -3.34
C TRP A 169 -17.46 1.31 -4.37
N GLU A 170 -17.65 0.01 -4.58
CA GLU A 170 -18.69 -0.53 -5.46
C GLU A 170 -20.01 -0.72 -4.70
N VAL A 171 -19.93 -1.16 -3.44
CA VAL A 171 -21.09 -1.30 -2.55
C VAL A 171 -21.76 0.07 -2.31
N ASN A 172 -20.95 1.12 -2.16
CA ASN A 172 -21.46 2.48 -1.99
C ASN A 172 -22.19 3.04 -3.22
N ARG A 173 -21.87 2.57 -4.45
CA ARG A 173 -22.59 3.00 -5.67
C ARG A 173 -24.00 2.42 -5.76
N THR A 174 -24.25 1.27 -5.15
CA THR A 174 -25.59 0.65 -5.12
C THR A 174 -26.52 1.27 -4.08
N GLN A 175 -26.00 1.86 -3.00
CA GLN A 175 -26.82 2.59 -2.02
C GLN A 175 -27.00 4.07 -2.35
N GLU A 176 -26.05 4.70 -3.05
CA GLU A 176 -26.12 6.10 -3.52
C GLU A 176 -26.38 6.20 -5.03
N ALA A 177 -27.25 5.34 -5.57
CA ALA A 177 -27.69 5.46 -6.95
C ALA A 177 -28.49 6.76 -7.14
N TRP A 178 -27.79 7.84 -7.53
CA TRP A 178 -28.33 9.08 -8.09
C TRP A 178 -29.61 9.62 -7.43
N GLN A 179 -29.53 10.06 -6.19
CA GLN A 179 -30.33 11.25 -5.84
C GLN A 179 -29.71 12.42 -6.60
N GLN A 180 -30.18 12.65 -7.82
CA GLN A 180 -29.88 13.89 -8.51
C GLN A 180 -30.32 15.03 -7.57
N PRO A 181 -29.46 16.04 -7.29
CA PRO A 181 -29.97 17.26 -6.71
C PRO A 181 -31.04 17.75 -7.68
N GLN A 182 -32.30 17.85 -7.21
CA GLN A 182 -33.34 18.48 -8.01
C GLN A 182 -32.88 19.90 -8.28
N PHE A 183 -32.39 20.13 -9.50
CA PHE A 183 -32.09 21.45 -9.98
C PHE A 183 -33.41 22.19 -10.03
N ASN A 184 -33.64 23.05 -9.05
CA ASN A 184 -34.77 23.96 -9.09
C ASN A 184 -34.51 24.95 -10.22
N SER A 185 -35.31 24.87 -11.29
CA SER A 185 -35.19 25.70 -12.49
C SER A 185 -35.52 27.17 -12.26
N ASP A 186 -35.95 27.55 -11.05
CA ASP A 186 -36.52 28.86 -10.77
C ASP A 186 -35.50 29.95 -10.37
N LEU A 187 -34.20 29.67 -10.45
CA LEU A 187 -33.13 30.64 -10.12
C LEU A 187 -32.15 30.88 -11.27
N LEU A 188 -32.68 31.19 -12.46
CA LEU A 188 -31.86 31.63 -13.60
C LEU A 188 -32.37 32.93 -14.23
N PHE A 189 -32.42 33.97 -13.41
CA PHE A 189 -32.41 35.39 -13.77
C PHE A 189 -31.72 36.06 -12.56
N ILE A 190 -30.71 36.94 -12.60
CA ILE A 190 -30.30 38.02 -13.50
C ILE A 190 -28.83 38.32 -13.11
N TYR A 191 -27.92 38.55 -14.05
CA TYR A 191 -27.04 39.73 -14.08
C TYR A 191 -26.16 39.68 -15.35
N ASP A 192 -26.62 40.40 -16.37
CA ASP A 192 -25.76 40.95 -17.41
C ASP A 192 -24.79 41.96 -16.78
N GLY A 193 -23.60 42.08 -17.39
CA GLY A 193 -22.54 43.00 -16.98
C GLY A 193 -22.96 44.48 -16.96
N PRO A 194 -22.02 45.37 -16.64
CA PRO A 194 -20.80 45.54 -17.44
C PRO A 194 -19.49 45.19 -16.75
#